data_AF-A0A427XEN6-F1
#
_entry.id   AF-A0A427XEN6-F1
#
_cell.length_a   1.000
_cell.length_b   1.000
_cell.length_c   1.000
_cell.angle_alpha   90.00
_cell.angle_beta   90.00
_cell.angle_gamma   90.00
#
_symmetry.space_group_name_H-M   'P 1'
#
loop_
_entity.id
_entity.type
_entity.pdbx_description
1 polymer ?
#
loop_
_entity_poly.entity_id
_entity_poly.type
_entity_poly.pdbx_seq_one_letter_code
_entity_poly.pdbx_strand_id
1 'polypeptide(L)'
;MPAVQLSTSWPFAALVGAVSVGYTLLSQPIKTSGGQSTARNWASWSKRFDDVDFWMKMAFPMYMLHQFEEYGIDLRGRHFFFIETLCGQLGYPLASCPIRPWHLTYVNCGLVICSALRCRLRNAAPVLGSNFYGMCTINALIHISFCIRAGEYYNGGLATAILMLFPSGILCFRALLKSGQVTRAGVARSLLVGVVAHIGVLGGLKSRAAGLLTDVPWMIEEFLSLVVLMNFHLPGF
;
A
#
# COMPACT_ATOMS: atom_id res chain seq x y z
N MET A 1 -11.77 -0.79 -27.50
CA MET A 1 -12.39 -1.76 -26.58
C MET A 1 -11.41 -2.56 -25.70
N PRO A 2 -10.16 -2.92 -26.09
CA PRO A 2 -9.27 -3.68 -25.20
C PRO A 2 -8.71 -2.88 -24.01
N ALA A 3 -8.53 -1.57 -24.13
CA ALA A 3 -7.97 -0.73 -23.06
C ALA A 3 -8.88 -0.59 -21.82
N VAL A 4 -10.21 -0.60 -22.00
CA VAL A 4 -11.20 -0.50 -20.91
C VAL A 4 -11.28 -1.80 -20.10
N GLN A 5 -11.02 -2.94 -20.75
CA GLN A 5 -11.05 -4.26 -20.13
C GLN A 5 -9.80 -4.50 -19.26
N LEU A 6 -8.63 -4.02 -19.70
CA LEU A 6 -7.39 -4.07 -18.92
C LEU A 6 -7.44 -3.19 -17.67
N SER A 7 -8.01 -1.98 -17.75
CA SER A 7 -8.13 -1.07 -16.60
C SER A 7 -9.05 -1.59 -15.49
N THR A 8 -9.91 -2.58 -15.80
CA THR A 8 -10.88 -3.13 -14.85
C THR A 8 -10.55 -4.55 -14.37
N SER A 9 -9.67 -5.29 -15.08
CA SER A 9 -9.34 -6.68 -14.74
C SER A 9 -8.10 -6.84 -13.88
N TRP A 10 -7.22 -5.83 -13.83
CA TRP A 10 -5.97 -5.88 -13.07
C TRP A 10 -6.15 -6.15 -11.55
N PRO A 11 -7.23 -5.74 -10.85
CA PRO A 11 -7.40 -6.06 -9.43
C PRO A 11 -7.57 -7.57 -9.20
N PHE A 12 -8.20 -8.29 -10.13
CA PHE A 12 -8.34 -9.74 -10.04
C PHE A 12 -6.99 -10.45 -10.26
N ALA A 13 -6.16 -9.94 -11.18
CA ALA A 13 -4.78 -10.41 -11.31
C ALA A 13 -3.99 -10.12 -10.01
N ALA A 14 -4.24 -8.99 -9.35
CA ALA A 14 -3.66 -8.68 -8.05
C ALA A 14 -4.10 -9.67 -6.97
N LEU A 15 -5.38 -10.04 -6.91
CA LEU A 15 -5.87 -11.08 -5.99
C LEU A 15 -5.15 -12.42 -6.21
N VAL A 16 -5.05 -12.88 -7.46
CA VAL A 16 -4.36 -14.15 -7.77
C VAL A 16 -2.89 -14.09 -7.36
N GLY A 17 -2.21 -12.99 -7.67
CA GLY A 17 -0.82 -12.75 -7.26
C GLY A 17 -0.66 -12.73 -5.75
N ALA A 18 -1.55 -12.04 -5.04
CA ALA A 18 -1.56 -11.96 -3.58
C ALA A 18 -1.73 -13.33 -2.93
N VAL A 19 -2.75 -14.09 -3.34
CA VAL A 19 -3.04 -15.40 -2.75
C VAL A 19 -1.88 -16.36 -3.01
N SER A 20 -1.36 -16.39 -4.23
CA SER A 20 -0.27 -17.28 -4.61
C SER A 20 1.02 -16.95 -3.84
N VAL A 21 1.41 -15.68 -3.81
CA VAL A 21 2.63 -15.26 -3.11
C VAL A 21 2.45 -15.32 -1.59
N GLY A 22 1.31 -14.91 -1.07
CA GLY A 22 0.99 -14.98 0.36
C GLY A 22 1.02 -16.42 0.86
N TYR A 23 0.36 -17.34 0.17
CA TYR A 23 0.35 -18.76 0.53
C TYR A 23 1.77 -19.34 0.60
N THR A 24 2.60 -19.07 -0.40
CA THR A 24 3.99 -19.57 -0.40
C THR A 24 4.80 -19.03 0.77
N LEU A 25 4.68 -17.73 1.10
CA LEU A 25 5.40 -17.12 2.22
C LEU A 25 4.92 -17.65 3.58
N LEU A 26 3.62 -17.82 3.76
CA LEU A 26 3.05 -18.35 5.00
C LEU A 26 3.41 -19.83 5.19
N SER A 27 3.53 -20.58 4.09
CA SER A 27 3.88 -22.01 4.09
C SER A 27 5.37 -22.29 4.32
N GLN A 28 6.26 -21.31 4.13
CA GLN A 28 7.69 -21.50 4.40
C GLN A 28 7.98 -21.82 5.87
N PRO A 29 9.07 -22.55 6.19
CA PRO A 29 9.54 -22.74 7.56
C PRO A 29 9.87 -21.41 8.25
N ILE A 30 9.73 -21.37 9.57
CA ILE A 30 10.05 -20.21 10.41
C ILE A 30 11.50 -20.34 10.88
N LYS A 31 12.29 -19.27 10.73
CA LYS A 31 13.65 -19.20 11.29
C LYS A 31 13.54 -19.06 12.82
N THR A 32 14.09 -20.00 13.56
CA THR A 32 14.15 -19.96 15.03
C THR A 32 15.60 -20.07 15.51
N SER A 33 15.85 -19.80 16.79
CA SER A 33 17.18 -19.94 17.40
C SER A 33 17.70 -21.39 17.39
N GLY A 34 16.82 -22.38 17.27
CA GLY A 34 17.18 -23.80 17.14
C GLY A 34 17.21 -24.30 15.68
N GLY A 35 17.16 -23.41 14.68
CA GLY A 35 17.09 -23.75 13.26
C GLY A 35 15.72 -23.51 12.63
N GLN A 36 15.47 -24.10 11.46
CA GLN A 36 14.19 -23.97 10.77
C GLN A 36 13.11 -24.85 11.45
N SER A 37 11.93 -24.28 11.70
CA SER A 37 10.80 -25.00 12.28
C SER A 37 9.56 -24.92 11.38
N THR A 38 8.85 -26.03 11.25
CA THR A 38 7.53 -26.10 10.60
C THR A 38 6.37 -25.95 11.59
N ALA A 39 6.65 -25.84 12.88
CA ALA A 39 5.62 -25.72 13.92
C ALA A 39 4.76 -24.46 13.70
N ARG A 40 3.44 -24.61 13.78
CA ARG A 40 2.45 -23.52 13.61
C ARG A 40 1.77 -23.21 14.94
N ASN A 41 2.54 -22.70 15.89
CA ASN A 41 2.05 -22.29 17.20
C ASN A 41 2.33 -20.80 17.45
N TRP A 42 1.78 -20.23 18.52
CA TRP A 42 1.94 -18.81 18.81
C TRP A 42 3.40 -18.37 18.92
N ALA A 43 4.25 -19.19 19.56
CA ALA A 43 5.66 -18.89 19.72
C ALA A 43 6.38 -18.77 18.36
N SER A 44 6.07 -19.64 17.40
CA SER A 44 6.65 -19.58 16.07
C SER A 44 6.15 -18.36 15.28
N TRP A 45 4.86 -18.03 15.36
CA TRP A 45 4.30 -16.82 14.74
C TRP A 45 4.90 -15.53 15.31
N SER A 46 5.07 -15.45 16.63
CA SER A 46 5.72 -14.31 17.26
C SER A 46 7.14 -14.08 16.73
N LYS A 47 7.90 -15.16 16.46
CA LYS A 47 9.24 -15.05 15.85
C LYS A 47 9.18 -14.55 14.41
N ARG A 48 8.20 -15.00 13.64
CA ARG A 48 7.98 -14.53 12.27
C ARG A 48 7.64 -13.03 12.22
N PHE A 49 6.85 -12.53 13.16
CA PHE A 49 6.53 -11.10 13.23
C PHE A 49 7.72 -10.22 13.63
N ASP A 50 8.80 -10.81 14.17
CA ASP A 50 10.06 -10.11 14.42
C ASP A 50 11.06 -10.25 13.25
N ASP A 51 10.72 -11.00 12.20
CA ASP A 51 11.58 -11.21 11.03
C ASP A 51 11.37 -10.10 9.99
N VAL A 52 12.40 -9.27 9.80
CA VAL A 52 12.39 -8.19 8.80
C VAL A 52 12.24 -8.75 7.38
N ASP A 53 12.88 -9.87 7.06
CA ASP A 53 12.82 -10.50 5.74
C ASP A 53 11.40 -10.95 5.40
N PHE A 54 10.68 -11.46 6.40
CA PHE A 54 9.26 -11.79 6.25
C PHE A 54 8.44 -10.55 5.87
N TRP A 55 8.63 -9.42 6.58
CA TRP A 55 7.91 -8.19 6.27
C TRP A 55 8.27 -7.60 4.90
N MET A 56 9.55 -7.67 4.49
CA MET A 56 9.95 -7.21 3.15
C MET A 56 9.25 -8.01 2.05
N LYS A 57 9.07 -9.32 2.25
CA LYS A 57 8.38 -10.20 1.30
C LYS A 57 6.86 -10.06 1.35
N MET A 58 6.29 -9.79 2.53
CA MET A 58 4.85 -9.61 2.73
C MET A 58 4.30 -8.31 2.13
N ALA A 59 5.15 -7.32 1.89
CA ALA A 59 4.76 -6.05 1.26
C ALA A 59 3.92 -6.25 -0.01
N PHE A 60 4.33 -7.20 -0.87
CA PHE A 60 3.68 -7.48 -2.14
C PHE A 60 2.28 -8.09 -2.02
N PRO A 61 2.10 -9.28 -1.43
CA PRO A 61 0.78 -9.89 -1.35
C PRO A 61 -0.19 -9.07 -0.50
N MET A 62 0.31 -8.38 0.53
CA MET A 62 -0.52 -7.54 1.38
C MET A 62 -1.15 -6.40 0.60
N TYR A 63 -0.34 -5.64 -0.13
CA TYR A 63 -0.84 -4.46 -0.81
C TYR A 63 -1.67 -4.85 -2.04
N MET A 64 -1.35 -5.95 -2.71
CA MET A 64 -2.21 -6.49 -3.77
C MET A 64 -3.62 -6.83 -3.28
N LEU A 65 -3.78 -7.37 -2.06
CA LEU A 65 -5.11 -7.60 -1.47
C LEU A 65 -5.85 -6.30 -1.20
N HIS A 66 -5.14 -5.28 -0.69
CA HIS A 66 -5.72 -3.97 -0.47
C HIS A 66 -6.22 -3.35 -1.78
N GLN A 67 -5.43 -3.42 -2.83
CA GLN A 67 -5.79 -2.94 -4.16
C GLN A 67 -6.96 -3.71 -4.77
N PHE A 68 -7.09 -5.01 -4.49
CA PHE A 68 -8.26 -5.78 -4.88
C PHE A 68 -9.53 -5.32 -4.16
N GLU A 69 -9.46 -5.02 -2.86
CA GLU A 69 -10.64 -4.51 -2.14
C GLU A 69 -11.03 -3.10 -2.64
N GLU A 70 -10.05 -2.24 -2.89
CA GLU A 70 -10.26 -0.84 -3.27
C GLU A 70 -10.79 -0.70 -4.70
N TYR A 71 -10.21 -1.45 -5.64
CA TYR A 71 -10.50 -1.32 -7.07
C TYR A 71 -11.15 -2.56 -7.70
N GLY A 72 -11.17 -3.70 -7.04
CA GLY A 72 -11.84 -4.90 -7.54
C GLY A 72 -13.26 -4.98 -7.01
N ILE A 73 -13.42 -5.75 -5.93
CA ILE A 73 -14.70 -5.98 -5.24
C ILE A 73 -14.47 -5.69 -3.77
N ASP A 74 -15.27 -4.76 -3.23
CA ASP A 74 -15.21 -4.41 -1.82
C ASP A 74 -15.93 -5.44 -0.93
N LEU A 75 -15.85 -5.32 0.40
CA LEU A 75 -16.50 -6.28 1.32
C LEU A 75 -18.02 -6.33 1.19
N ARG A 76 -18.65 -5.34 0.55
CA ARG A 76 -20.10 -5.29 0.30
C ARG A 76 -20.47 -5.81 -1.09
N GLY A 77 -19.51 -6.35 -1.83
CA GLY A 77 -19.73 -6.86 -3.20
C GLY A 77 -19.82 -5.77 -4.26
N ARG A 78 -19.46 -4.51 -3.94
CA ARG A 78 -19.52 -3.40 -4.90
C ARG A 78 -18.23 -3.33 -5.70
N HIS A 79 -18.38 -3.18 -7.01
CA HIS A 79 -17.26 -3.10 -7.94
C HIS A 79 -16.75 -1.66 -8.05
N PHE A 80 -15.43 -1.46 -7.96
CA PHE A 80 -14.78 -0.16 -8.21
C PHE A 80 -15.34 1.02 -7.37
N PHE A 81 -15.93 0.74 -6.20
CA PHE A 81 -16.67 1.72 -5.40
C PHE A 81 -15.80 2.81 -4.77
N PHE A 82 -14.50 2.57 -4.59
CA PHE A 82 -13.60 3.56 -4.00
C PHE A 82 -13.55 4.87 -4.80
N ILE A 83 -13.67 4.80 -6.13
CA ILE A 83 -13.71 5.98 -7.00
C ILE A 83 -14.87 6.87 -6.59
N GLU A 84 -16.07 6.30 -6.49
CA GLU A 84 -17.26 7.05 -6.10
C GLU A 84 -17.09 7.73 -4.74
N THR A 85 -16.53 7.00 -3.76
CA THR A 85 -16.24 7.56 -2.43
C THR A 85 -15.26 8.73 -2.53
N LEU A 86 -14.13 8.53 -3.22
CA LEU A 86 -13.07 9.54 -3.34
C LEU A 86 -13.56 10.79 -4.07
N CYS A 87 -14.27 10.64 -5.18
CA CYS A 87 -14.85 11.76 -5.92
C CYS A 87 -15.86 12.52 -5.05
N GLY A 88 -16.73 11.80 -4.33
CA GLY A 88 -17.72 12.40 -3.41
C GLY A 88 -17.07 13.19 -2.29
N GLN A 89 -16.03 12.66 -1.65
CA GLN A 89 -15.26 13.37 -0.61
C GLN A 89 -14.56 14.64 -1.13
N LEU A 90 -14.25 14.67 -2.43
CA LEU A 90 -13.65 15.84 -3.09
C LEU A 90 -14.70 16.81 -3.65
N GLY A 91 -15.99 16.53 -3.47
CA GLY A 91 -17.10 17.38 -3.92
C GLY A 91 -17.46 17.22 -5.39
N TYR A 92 -17.05 16.12 -6.04
CA TYR A 92 -17.37 15.84 -7.44
C TYR A 92 -18.42 14.73 -7.54
N PRO A 93 -19.52 14.92 -8.29
CA PRO A 93 -20.37 13.81 -8.67
C PRO A 93 -19.61 12.83 -9.57
N LEU A 94 -19.96 11.55 -9.50
CA LEU A 94 -19.25 10.49 -10.25
C LEU A 94 -19.15 10.78 -11.75
N ALA A 95 -20.19 11.35 -12.36
CA ALA A 95 -20.25 11.70 -13.78
C ALA A 95 -19.21 12.77 -14.20
N SER A 96 -18.76 13.61 -13.27
CA SER A 96 -17.74 14.63 -13.51
C SER A 96 -16.46 14.35 -12.74
N CYS A 97 -16.23 13.11 -12.33
CA CYS A 97 -15.04 12.80 -11.56
C CYS A 97 -13.78 12.99 -12.42
N PRO A 98 -12.77 13.73 -11.93
CA PRO A 98 -11.51 13.93 -12.65
C PRO A 98 -10.67 12.65 -12.77
N ILE A 99 -10.93 11.63 -11.92
CA ILE A 99 -10.21 10.36 -11.93
C ILE A 99 -10.74 9.46 -13.05
N ARG A 100 -9.83 8.93 -13.86
CA ARG A 100 -10.13 7.91 -14.86
C ARG A 100 -9.64 6.53 -14.37
N PRO A 101 -10.34 5.42 -14.66
CA PRO A 101 -9.92 4.08 -14.22
C PRO A 101 -8.48 3.71 -14.62
N TRP A 102 -8.03 4.11 -15.82
CA TRP A 102 -6.65 3.84 -16.27
C TRP A 102 -5.60 4.58 -15.44
N HIS A 103 -5.92 5.74 -14.87
CA HIS A 103 -4.99 6.51 -14.04
C HIS A 103 -4.70 5.74 -12.74
N LEU A 104 -5.74 5.14 -12.17
CA LEU A 104 -5.62 4.28 -11.00
C LEU A 104 -4.79 3.04 -11.30
N THR A 105 -4.97 2.42 -12.46
CA THR A 105 -4.09 1.33 -12.91
C THR A 105 -2.65 1.81 -13.03
N TYR A 106 -2.40 2.99 -13.58
CA TYR A 106 -1.04 3.51 -13.76
C TYR A 106 -0.34 3.76 -12.42
N VAL A 107 -0.98 4.50 -11.52
CA VAL A 107 -0.41 4.83 -10.20
C VAL A 107 -0.21 3.56 -9.38
N ASN A 108 -1.22 2.69 -9.31
CA ASN A 108 -1.15 1.52 -8.44
C ASN A 108 -0.27 0.40 -9.05
N CYS A 109 -0.38 0.08 -10.34
CA CYS A 109 0.49 -0.93 -10.96
C CYS A 109 1.93 -0.43 -11.14
N GLY A 110 2.13 0.84 -11.48
CA GLY A 110 3.47 1.40 -11.66
C GLY A 110 4.23 1.52 -10.35
N LEU A 111 3.54 1.88 -9.26
CA LEU A 111 4.19 2.24 -8.02
C LEU A 111 4.28 1.12 -7.00
N VAL A 112 3.17 0.43 -6.80
CA VAL A 112 3.01 -0.48 -5.66
C VAL A 112 3.58 -1.83 -6.01
N ILE A 113 3.25 -2.36 -7.20
CA ILE A 113 3.78 -3.63 -7.65
C ILE A 113 5.30 -3.53 -7.79
N CYS A 114 5.82 -2.43 -8.35
CA CYS A 114 7.27 -2.22 -8.45
C CYS A 114 7.94 -2.03 -7.08
N SER A 115 7.38 -1.24 -6.17
CA SER A 115 7.96 -1.03 -4.84
C SER A 115 7.92 -2.29 -3.98
N ALA A 116 6.82 -3.03 -4.04
CA ALA A 116 6.67 -4.27 -3.29
C ALA A 116 7.46 -5.43 -3.90
N LEU A 117 7.58 -5.47 -5.24
CA LEU A 117 8.50 -6.37 -5.93
C LEU A 117 9.95 -6.03 -5.58
N ARG A 118 10.30 -4.74 -5.49
CA ARG A 118 11.65 -4.31 -5.09
C ARG A 118 11.94 -4.64 -3.63
N CYS A 119 10.97 -4.54 -2.72
CA CYS A 119 11.09 -5.04 -1.34
C CYS A 119 11.32 -6.57 -1.32
N ARG A 120 10.64 -7.31 -2.20
CA ARG A 120 10.83 -8.76 -2.34
C ARG A 120 12.17 -9.15 -2.96
N LEU A 121 12.65 -8.40 -3.96
CA LEU A 121 13.85 -8.73 -4.75
C LEU A 121 15.14 -8.24 -4.09
N ARG A 122 15.09 -7.10 -3.38
CA ARG A 122 16.23 -6.59 -2.62
C ARG A 122 16.07 -6.98 -1.15
N ASN A 123 16.54 -8.18 -0.82
CA ASN A 123 16.78 -8.57 0.58
C ASN A 123 17.52 -7.42 1.29
N ALA A 124 16.95 -6.91 2.38
CA ALA A 124 17.56 -5.91 3.27
C ALA A 124 17.84 -4.52 2.65
N ALA A 125 16.83 -3.85 2.07
CA ALA A 125 16.84 -2.39 1.96
C ALA A 125 15.91 -1.79 3.04
N PRO A 126 16.36 -1.60 4.29
CA PRO A 126 15.48 -1.29 5.42
C PRO A 126 14.81 0.08 5.26
N VAL A 127 15.47 1.02 4.58
CA VAL A 127 14.92 2.33 4.24
C VAL A 127 13.75 2.19 3.26
N LEU A 128 13.91 1.40 2.20
CA LEU A 128 12.83 1.18 1.23
C LEU A 128 11.62 0.51 1.90
N GLY A 129 11.88 -0.54 2.70
CA GLY A 129 10.86 -1.23 3.45
C GLY A 129 10.13 -0.33 4.44
N SER A 130 10.88 0.44 5.24
CA SER A 130 10.30 1.37 6.20
C SER A 130 9.45 2.44 5.53
N ASN A 131 9.93 3.08 4.45
CA ASN A 131 9.15 4.06 3.69
C ASN A 131 7.87 3.44 3.09
N PHE A 132 7.94 2.21 2.56
CA PHE A 132 6.77 1.48 2.06
C PHE A 132 5.73 1.22 3.17
N TYR A 133 6.16 0.74 4.33
CA TYR A 133 5.24 0.51 5.45
C TYR A 133 4.73 1.80 6.09
N GLY A 134 5.51 2.89 6.02
CA GLY A 134 5.06 4.24 6.37
C GLY A 134 3.91 4.68 5.47
N MET A 135 4.06 4.51 4.16
CA MET A 135 3.01 4.74 3.17
C MET A 135 1.76 3.91 3.45
N CYS A 136 1.90 2.59 3.69
CA CYS A 136 0.77 1.72 4.02
C CYS A 136 0.03 2.19 5.28
N THR A 137 0.78 2.61 6.31
CA THR A 137 0.20 3.09 7.57
C THR A 137 -0.59 4.37 7.35
N ILE A 138 -0.04 5.33 6.61
CA ILE A 138 -0.76 6.58 6.30
C ILE A 138 -1.97 6.31 5.41
N ASN A 139 -1.87 5.41 4.43
CA ASN A 139 -3.02 5.04 3.61
C ASN A 139 -4.15 4.47 4.48
N ALA A 140 -3.82 3.55 5.40
CA ALA A 140 -4.80 3.00 6.32
C ALA A 140 -5.49 4.07 7.18
N LEU A 141 -4.72 5.04 7.69
CA LEU A 141 -5.26 6.16 8.45
C LEU A 141 -6.17 7.05 7.60
N ILE A 142 -5.88 7.24 6.31
CA ILE A 142 -6.74 8.00 5.39
C ILE A 142 -8.09 7.29 5.21
N HIS A 143 -8.10 5.99 4.91
CA HIS A 143 -9.35 5.21 4.80
C HIS A 143 -10.20 5.28 6.08
N ILE A 144 -9.56 5.13 7.25
CA ILE A 144 -10.25 5.25 8.54
C ILE A 144 -10.81 6.67 8.71
N SER A 145 -10.01 7.70 8.40
CA SER A 145 -10.41 9.10 8.56
C SER A 145 -11.57 9.49 7.65
N PHE A 146 -11.60 8.99 6.42
CA PHE A 146 -12.69 9.26 5.48
C PHE A 146 -14.01 8.66 5.97
N CYS A 147 -14.00 7.44 6.48
CA CYS A 147 -15.19 6.84 7.10
C CYS A 147 -15.70 7.65 8.28
N ILE A 148 -14.81 8.02 9.22
CA ILE A 148 -15.19 8.81 10.39
C ILE A 148 -15.79 10.16 9.98
N ARG A 149 -15.16 10.86 9.03
CA ARG A 149 -15.60 12.20 8.60
C ARG A 149 -16.89 12.19 7.79
N ALA A 150 -17.09 11.17 6.96
CA ALA A 150 -18.28 11.02 6.15
C ALA A 150 -19.50 10.54 6.97
N GLY A 151 -19.29 10.06 8.20
CA GLY A 151 -20.31 9.32 8.94
C GLY A 151 -20.66 7.97 8.27
N GLU A 152 -19.80 7.50 7.37
CA GLU A 152 -20.00 6.26 6.64
C GLU A 152 -19.34 5.09 7.37
N TYR A 153 -20.04 3.98 7.46
CA TYR A 153 -19.51 2.77 8.11
C TYR A 153 -18.42 2.07 7.29
N TYR A 154 -18.28 2.37 5.99
CA TYR A 154 -17.35 1.64 5.13
C TYR A 154 -17.05 2.34 3.80
N ASN A 155 -15.78 2.34 3.40
CA ASN A 155 -15.30 2.67 2.06
C ASN A 155 -14.46 1.53 1.47
N GLY A 156 -14.29 1.50 0.14
CA GLY A 156 -13.45 0.51 -0.53
C GLY A 156 -12.01 0.59 0.00
N GLY A 157 -11.44 -0.55 0.41
CA GLY A 157 -10.09 -0.63 1.00
C GLY A 157 -10.04 -0.52 2.53
N LEU A 158 -11.15 -0.19 3.21
CA LEU A 158 -11.15 -0.01 4.66
C LEU A 158 -10.85 -1.31 5.43
N ALA A 159 -11.33 -2.46 4.96
CA ALA A 159 -11.17 -3.70 5.71
C ALA A 159 -9.70 -4.15 5.72
N THR A 160 -9.07 -4.16 4.56
CA THR A 160 -7.63 -4.44 4.43
C THR A 160 -6.79 -3.34 5.07
N ALA A 161 -7.25 -2.08 5.09
CA ALA A 161 -6.58 -1.02 5.85
C ALA A 161 -6.50 -1.36 7.35
N ILE A 162 -7.62 -1.75 7.97
CA ILE A 162 -7.71 -2.07 9.41
C ILE A 162 -7.06 -3.41 9.74
N LEU A 163 -7.30 -4.43 8.92
CA LEU A 163 -6.89 -5.81 9.21
C LEU A 163 -5.46 -6.11 8.75
N MET A 164 -4.93 -5.36 7.79
CA MET A 164 -3.64 -5.67 7.17
C MET A 164 -2.67 -4.49 7.17
N LEU A 165 -2.99 -3.37 6.52
CA LEU A 165 -2.02 -2.28 6.34
C LEU A 165 -1.59 -1.65 7.67
N PHE A 166 -2.55 -1.32 8.54
CA PHE A 166 -2.23 -0.68 9.81
C PHE A 166 -1.48 -1.61 10.78
N PRO A 167 -1.94 -2.86 11.03
CA PRO A 167 -1.21 -3.79 11.91
C PRO A 167 0.17 -4.16 11.36
N SER A 168 0.30 -4.36 10.04
CA SER A 168 1.58 -4.70 9.43
C SER A 168 2.59 -3.56 9.52
N GLY A 169 2.16 -2.29 9.39
CA GLY A 169 2.99 -1.13 9.62
C GLY A 169 3.61 -1.16 11.03
N ILE A 170 2.78 -1.36 12.05
CA ILE A 170 3.21 -1.47 13.45
C ILE A 170 4.21 -2.62 13.63
N LEU A 171 3.87 -3.82 13.15
CA LEU A 171 4.70 -5.00 13.35
C LEU A 171 6.01 -4.95 12.57
N CYS A 172 6.00 -4.41 11.35
CA CYS A 172 7.21 -4.18 10.56
C CYS A 172 8.12 -3.15 11.23
N PHE A 173 7.60 -2.01 11.67
CA PHE A 173 8.41 -1.02 12.40
C PHE A 173 8.98 -1.61 13.70
N ARG A 174 8.21 -2.43 14.42
CA ARG A 174 8.72 -3.15 15.59
C ARG A 174 9.88 -4.07 15.22
N ALA A 175 9.78 -4.86 14.14
CA ALA A 175 10.84 -5.75 13.68
C ALA A 175 12.10 -4.97 13.24
N LEU A 176 11.92 -3.86 12.52
CA LEU A 176 13.01 -2.99 12.06
C LEU A 176 13.73 -2.30 13.23
N LEU A 177 12.97 -1.81 14.22
CA LEU A 177 13.54 -1.22 15.44
C LEU A 177 14.29 -2.25 16.28
N LYS A 178 13.69 -3.44 16.48
CA LYS A 178 14.28 -4.52 17.28
C LYS A 178 15.56 -5.08 16.66
N SER A 179 15.63 -5.13 15.33
CA SER A 179 16.83 -5.55 14.60
C SER A 179 17.90 -4.47 14.48
N GLY A 180 17.63 -3.23 14.91
CA GLY A 180 18.56 -2.10 14.79
C GLY A 180 18.73 -1.59 13.35
N GLN A 181 17.93 -2.07 12.39
CA GLN A 181 18.05 -1.67 10.98
C GLN A 181 17.46 -0.27 10.70
N VAL A 182 16.60 0.23 11.59
CA VAL A 182 15.99 1.57 11.50
C VAL A 182 15.90 2.17 12.91
N THR A 183 16.11 3.48 13.03
CA THR A 183 15.95 4.23 14.28
C THR A 183 14.50 4.70 14.49
N ARG A 184 14.14 5.17 15.69
CA ARG A 184 12.82 5.81 15.91
C ARG A 184 12.63 7.04 15.01
N ALA A 185 13.70 7.80 14.77
CA ALA A 185 13.67 8.93 13.83
C ALA A 185 13.46 8.44 12.39
N GLY A 186 14.05 7.31 11.99
CA GLY A 186 13.80 6.66 10.71
C GLY A 186 12.35 6.20 10.53
N VAL A 187 11.69 5.73 11.60
CA VAL A 187 10.23 5.44 11.57
C VAL A 187 9.43 6.72 11.37
N ALA A 188 9.71 7.78 12.13
CA ALA A 188 9.02 9.07 11.98
C ALA A 188 9.18 9.64 10.57
N ARG A 189 10.40 9.57 10.00
CA ARG A 189 10.66 9.92 8.60
C ARG A 189 9.80 9.10 7.64
N SER A 190 9.72 7.79 7.84
CA SER A 190 8.95 6.90 6.96
C SER A 190 7.46 7.24 6.97
N LEU A 191 6.91 7.60 8.13
CA LEU A 191 5.54 8.10 8.25
C LEU A 191 5.38 9.46 7.56
N LEU A 192 6.34 10.37 7.71
CA LEU A 192 6.33 11.66 7.03
C LEU A 192 6.38 11.50 5.51
N VAL A 193 7.21 10.60 5.00
CA VAL A 193 7.22 10.20 3.58
C VAL A 193 5.83 9.74 3.15
N GLY A 194 5.18 8.92 3.99
CA GLY A 194 3.78 8.54 3.88
C GLY A 194 2.84 9.73 3.68
N VAL A 195 2.91 10.72 4.57
CA VAL A 195 2.07 11.91 4.53
C VAL A 195 2.32 12.73 3.27
N VAL A 196 3.59 13.01 2.94
CA VAL A 196 3.96 13.84 1.78
C VAL A 196 3.47 13.22 0.48
N ALA A 197 3.61 11.90 0.33
CA ALA A 197 3.13 11.19 -0.85
C ALA A 197 1.61 11.31 -1.03
N HIS A 198 0.83 11.14 0.03
CA HIS A 198 -0.63 11.25 -0.08
C HIS A 198 -1.08 12.70 -0.30
N ILE A 199 -0.36 13.68 0.25
CA ILE A 199 -0.57 15.09 -0.10
C ILE A 199 -0.30 15.30 -1.59
N GLY A 200 0.78 14.73 -2.13
CA GLY A 200 1.12 14.79 -3.56
C GLY A 200 0.00 14.23 -4.42
N VAL A 201 -0.43 12.99 -4.18
CA VAL A 201 -1.51 12.33 -4.93
C VAL A 201 -2.84 13.11 -4.84
N LEU A 202 -3.28 13.47 -3.64
CA LEU A 202 -4.53 14.22 -3.46
C LEU A 202 -4.44 15.65 -4.03
N GLY A 203 -3.27 16.27 -3.97
CA GLY A 203 -2.99 17.59 -4.53
C GLY A 203 -2.94 17.58 -6.06
N GLY A 204 -2.31 16.56 -6.65
CA GLY A 204 -2.27 16.32 -8.09
C GLY A 204 -3.66 16.11 -8.65
N LEU A 205 -4.48 15.32 -7.96
CA LEU A 205 -5.89 15.13 -8.27
C LEU A 205 -6.69 16.44 -8.25
N LYS A 206 -6.55 17.27 -7.20
CA LYS A 206 -7.20 18.59 -7.15
C LYS A 206 -6.73 19.51 -8.27
N SER A 207 -5.42 19.50 -8.57
CA SER A 207 -4.84 20.30 -9.65
C SER A 207 -5.37 19.86 -11.02
N ARG A 208 -5.51 18.56 -11.24
CA ARG A 208 -6.14 17.97 -12.43
C ARG A 208 -7.62 18.38 -12.55
N ALA A 209 -8.33 18.39 -11.43
CA ALA A 209 -9.73 18.77 -11.37
C ALA A 209 -9.95 20.27 -11.66
N ALA A 210 -9.01 21.11 -11.26
CA ALA A 210 -8.98 22.54 -11.58
C ALA A 210 -8.50 22.85 -13.02
N GLY A 211 -8.17 21.83 -13.81
CA GLY A 211 -7.67 22.00 -15.18
C GLY A 211 -6.21 22.49 -15.25
N LEU A 212 -5.47 22.47 -14.15
CA LEU A 212 -4.07 22.91 -14.09
C LEU A 212 -3.09 21.86 -14.61
N LEU A 213 -3.44 20.58 -14.49
CA LEU A 213 -2.68 19.45 -15.02
C LEU A 213 -3.47 18.73 -16.10
N THR A 214 -2.78 18.23 -17.12
CA THR A 214 -3.33 17.23 -18.05
C THR A 214 -3.00 15.82 -17.56
N ASP A 215 -3.59 14.81 -18.20
CA ASP A 215 -3.48 13.40 -17.79
C ASP A 215 -2.02 12.90 -17.70
N VAL A 216 -1.16 13.28 -18.66
CA VAL A 216 0.24 12.78 -18.74
C VAL A 216 1.18 13.45 -17.73
N PRO A 217 1.24 14.80 -17.62
CA PRO A 217 2.05 15.46 -16.59
C PRO A 217 1.69 15.05 -15.17
N TRP A 218 0.39 14.85 -14.89
CA TRP A 218 -0.07 14.39 -13.59
C TRP A 218 0.46 12.98 -13.27
N MET A 219 0.32 12.04 -14.20
CA MET A 219 0.89 10.69 -14.06
C MET A 219 2.41 10.72 -13.79
N ILE A 220 3.14 11.52 -14.56
CA ILE A 220 4.61 11.60 -14.43
C ILE A 220 5.00 12.18 -13.07
N GLU A 221 4.33 13.25 -12.64
CA GLU A 221 4.57 13.88 -11.34
C GLU A 221 4.38 12.87 -10.21
N GLU A 222 3.24 12.17 -10.17
CA GLU A 222 2.98 11.18 -9.12
C GLU A 222 4.01 10.04 -9.14
N PHE A 223 4.30 9.48 -10.31
CA PHE A 223 5.29 8.42 -10.43
C PHE A 223 6.67 8.85 -9.92
N LEU A 224 7.14 10.03 -10.32
CA LEU A 224 8.44 10.56 -9.89
C LEU A 224 8.46 10.90 -8.41
N SER A 225 7.45 11.61 -7.92
CA SER A 225 7.30 11.97 -6.50
C SER A 225 7.41 10.73 -5.62
N LEU A 226 6.71 9.67 -5.99
CA LEU A 226 6.68 8.44 -5.22
C LEU A 226 7.97 7.61 -5.36
N VAL A 227 8.62 7.58 -6.53
CA VAL A 227 9.96 6.96 -6.68
C VAL A 227 10.99 7.68 -5.82
N VAL A 228 11.00 9.01 -5.82
CA VAL A 228 11.91 9.82 -5.01
C VAL A 228 11.65 9.56 -3.53
N LEU A 229 10.40 9.62 -3.10
CA LEU A 229 9.97 9.41 -1.72
C LEU A 229 10.33 8.01 -1.20
N MET A 230 10.14 6.97 -2.00
CA MET A 230 10.50 5.60 -1.61
C MET A 230 12.01 5.39 -1.44
N ASN A 231 12.82 6.12 -2.20
CA ASN A 231 14.28 6.08 -2.10
C ASN A 231 14.86 7.17 -1.20
N PHE A 232 14.01 8.02 -0.61
CA PHE A 232 14.46 9.13 0.23
C PHE A 232 15.14 8.60 1.49
N HIS A 233 16.41 8.95 1.64
CA HIS A 233 17.21 8.69 2.83
C HIS A 233 17.94 9.97 3.24
N LEU A 234 17.93 10.28 4.53
CA LEU A 234 18.81 11.30 5.09
C LEU A 234 20.04 10.59 5.68
N PRO A 235 21.27 11.03 5.39
CA PRO A 235 22.45 10.51 6.07
C PRO A 235 22.30 10.71 7.58
N GLY A 236 22.41 9.64 8.36
CA GLY A 236 22.39 9.70 9.84
C GLY A 236 21.04 9.46 10.52
N PHE A 237 19.99 9.01 9.81
CA PHE A 237 18.65 8.74 10.38
C PHE A 237 18.06 7.36 10.04
#